data_AF-A0A520UFL3-F1
#
_entry.id   AF-A0A520UFL3-F1
#
_cell.length_a   1.000
_cell.length_b   1.000
_cell.length_c   1.000
_cell.angle_alpha   90.00
_cell.angle_beta   90.00
_cell.angle_gamma   90.00
#
_symmetry.space_group_name_H-M   'P 1'
#
loop_
_entity.id
_entity.type
_entity.pdbx_description
1 polymer ?
#
loop_
_entity_poly.entity_id
_entity_poly.type
_entity_poly.pdbx_seq_one_letter_code
_entity_poly.pdbx_strand_id
1 'polypeptide(L)'
;MLDFSIVIFYFILIFFVALKGKVDKKSSADEYFLSNRNLKWYSIALSTIATNIQGYQFLGMMGSAYLFGLAQANLEINAVQGILIATFIFVPIFLKEKITTITEFIKLKLGEKIALFYSLSNIALFSTVTLGAALFWGAYAAEMVFGEQLSFLHENRIYRIAILIVILGFFSA
;
A
#
# COMPACT_ATOMS: atom_id res chain seq x y z
N MET A 1 8.27 -24.95 12.01
CA MET A 1 6.90 -25.48 11.83
C MET A 1 5.86 -24.61 12.54
N LEU A 2 6.03 -24.31 13.83
CA LEU A 2 5.14 -23.40 14.57
C LEU A 2 5.00 -22.01 13.89
N ASP A 3 6.12 -21.40 13.49
CA ASP A 3 6.12 -20.05 12.88
C ASP A 3 5.33 -20.02 11.57
N PHE A 4 5.48 -21.06 10.75
CA PHE A 4 4.76 -21.20 9.49
C PHE A 4 3.25 -21.37 9.73
N SER A 5 2.85 -22.13 10.75
CA SER A 5 1.44 -22.27 11.16
C SER A 5 0.85 -20.95 11.65
N ILE A 6 1.59 -20.16 12.42
CA ILE A 6 1.15 -18.82 12.88
C ILE A 6 0.88 -17.91 11.68
N VAL A 7 1.77 -17.90 10.69
CA VAL A 7 1.61 -17.09 9.47
C VAL A 7 0.40 -17.54 8.66
N ILE A 8 0.21 -18.85 8.46
CA ILE A 8 -0.99 -19.37 7.76
C ILE A 8 -2.27 -18.94 8.49
N PHE A 9 -2.30 -19.11 9.82
CA PHE A 9 -3.46 -18.73 10.61
C PHE A 9 -3.77 -17.22 10.50
N TYR A 10 -2.73 -16.38 10.52
CA TYR A 10 -2.86 -14.94 10.31
C TYR A 10 -3.48 -14.59 8.94
N PHE A 11 -3.02 -15.22 7.85
CA PHE A 11 -3.61 -15.02 6.52
C PHE A 11 -5.07 -15.48 6.45
N ILE A 12 -5.40 -16.61 7.06
CA ILE A 12 -6.80 -17.11 7.13
C ILE A 12 -7.69 -16.09 7.87
N LEU A 13 -7.22 -15.54 8.99
CA LEU A 13 -7.98 -14.57 9.79
C LEU A 13 -8.22 -13.28 8.99
N ILE A 14 -7.18 -12.76 8.32
CA ILE A 14 -7.32 -11.60 7.42
C ILE A 14 -8.33 -11.89 6.31
N PHE A 15 -8.21 -13.04 5.64
CA PHE A 15 -9.09 -13.40 4.55
C PHE A 15 -10.55 -13.52 5.02
N PHE A 16 -10.78 -14.10 6.20
CA PHE A 16 -12.09 -14.18 6.81
C PHE A 16 -12.69 -12.81 7.14
N VAL A 17 -11.89 -11.89 7.69
CA VAL A 17 -12.32 -10.50 7.96
C VAL A 17 -12.62 -9.77 6.65
N ALA A 18 -11.79 -9.94 5.62
CA ALA A 18 -11.99 -9.34 4.30
C ALA A 18 -13.30 -9.81 3.64
N LEU A 19 -13.61 -11.11 3.75
CA LEU A 19 -14.88 -11.65 3.24
C LEU A 19 -16.10 -11.12 4.01
N LYS A 20 -15.98 -10.89 5.33
CA LYS A 20 -17.05 -10.29 6.13
C LYS A 20 -17.25 -8.81 5.88
N GLY A 21 -16.18 -8.09 5.50
CA GLY A 21 -16.22 -6.66 5.18
C GLY A 21 -16.76 -6.35 3.78
N LYS A 22 -17.26 -7.35 3.03
CA LYS A 22 -17.76 -7.16 1.67
C LYS A 22 -19.04 -6.33 1.69
N VAL A 23 -18.89 -5.08 1.30
CA VAL A 23 -19.99 -4.10 1.17
C VAL A 23 -20.91 -4.53 0.01
N ASP A 24 -22.22 -4.38 0.20
CA ASP A 24 -23.24 -4.77 -0.77
C ASP A 24 -23.00 -4.14 -2.14
N LYS A 25 -23.23 -4.89 -3.22
CA LYS A 25 -23.01 -4.47 -4.62
C LYS A 25 -23.80 -3.22 -5.06
N LYS A 26 -24.74 -2.74 -4.23
CA LYS A 26 -25.60 -1.58 -4.51
C LYS A 26 -25.09 -0.26 -3.91
N SER A 27 -23.94 -0.28 -3.24
CA SER A 27 -23.41 0.90 -2.56
C SER A 27 -22.84 1.90 -3.57
N SER A 28 -23.13 3.19 -3.36
CA SER A 28 -22.56 4.27 -4.19
C SER A 28 -21.03 4.30 -4.05
N ALA A 29 -20.31 4.79 -5.07
CA ALA A 29 -18.86 4.99 -4.98
C ALA A 29 -18.50 5.86 -3.75
N ASP A 30 -19.30 6.89 -3.46
CA ASP A 30 -19.11 7.72 -2.26
C ASP A 30 -19.31 6.93 -0.96
N GLU A 31 -20.27 6.00 -0.92
CA GLU A 31 -20.50 5.16 0.25
C GLU A 31 -19.35 4.17 0.46
N TYR A 32 -18.84 3.58 -0.63
CA TYR A 32 -17.70 2.67 -0.63
C TYR A 32 -16.38 3.36 -0.24
N PHE A 33 -16.09 4.53 -0.80
CA PHE A 33 -14.81 5.22 -0.56
C PHE A 33 -14.80 6.09 0.68
N LEU A 34 -15.95 6.70 1.05
CA LEU A 34 -16.00 7.69 2.12
C LEU A 34 -16.72 7.20 3.37
N SER A 35 -17.40 6.05 3.34
CA SER A 35 -18.26 5.57 4.44
C SER A 35 -19.21 6.68 4.94
N ASN A 36 -19.83 7.38 3.98
CA ASN A 36 -20.67 8.56 4.21
C ASN A 36 -19.98 9.68 5.04
N ARG A 37 -18.65 9.79 4.94
CA ARG A 37 -17.80 10.76 5.65
C ARG A 37 -17.91 10.68 7.18
N ASN A 38 -18.33 9.53 7.72
CA ASN A 38 -18.59 9.34 9.16
C ASN A 38 -17.49 8.52 9.86
N LEU A 39 -16.30 8.43 9.27
CA LEU A 39 -15.17 7.73 9.87
C LEU A 39 -14.63 8.52 11.07
N LYS A 40 -14.45 7.83 12.19
CA LYS A 40 -13.85 8.40 13.39
C LYS A 40 -12.39 8.74 13.12
N TRP A 41 -11.93 9.90 13.62
CA TRP A 41 -10.59 10.44 13.33
C TRP A 41 -9.45 9.46 13.59
N TYR A 42 -9.54 8.65 14.65
CA TYR A 42 -8.51 7.66 14.99
C TYR A 42 -8.45 6.51 13.98
N SER A 43 -9.58 6.13 13.39
CA SER A 43 -9.62 5.12 12.34
C SER A 43 -8.96 5.63 11.06
N ILE A 44 -9.16 6.92 10.75
CA ILE A 44 -8.50 7.58 9.63
C ILE A 44 -6.99 7.59 9.86
N ALA A 45 -6.54 8.05 11.04
CA ALA A 45 -5.12 8.09 11.38
C ALA A 45 -4.45 6.70 11.31
N LEU A 46 -5.07 5.68 11.91
CA LEU A 46 -4.54 4.31 11.87
C LEU A 46 -4.48 3.77 10.44
N SER A 47 -5.53 3.99 9.64
CA SER A 47 -5.54 3.57 8.24
C SER A 47 -4.46 4.28 7.44
N THR A 48 -4.27 5.59 7.61
CA THR A 48 -3.26 6.37 6.88
C THR A 48 -1.84 5.86 7.17
N ILE A 49 -1.52 5.57 8.43
CA ILE A 49 -0.22 5.00 8.80
C ILE A 49 -0.07 3.57 8.26
N ALA A 50 -1.12 2.75 8.39
CA ALA A 50 -1.11 1.38 7.88
C ALA A 50 -0.92 1.31 6.36
N THR A 51 -1.47 2.26 5.59
CA THR A 51 -1.30 2.33 4.13
C THR A 51 0.11 2.81 3.73
N ASN A 52 0.80 3.55 4.60
CA ASN A 52 2.16 4.02 4.30
C ASN A 52 3.21 2.91 4.49
N ILE A 53 3.03 2.05 5.50
CA ILE A 53 4.01 1.04 5.87
C ILE A 53 3.85 -0.21 5.00
N GLN A 54 4.89 -0.56 4.25
CA GLN A 54 4.94 -1.75 3.40
C GLN A 54 6.31 -2.43 3.46
N GLY A 55 6.47 -3.57 2.77
CA GLY A 55 7.70 -4.38 2.80
C GLY A 55 9.00 -3.62 2.48
N TYR A 56 8.92 -2.56 1.66
CA TYR A 56 10.03 -1.64 1.40
C TYR A 56 10.57 -0.96 2.67
N GLN A 57 9.71 -0.59 3.62
CA GLN A 57 10.11 0.06 4.86
C GLN A 57 10.99 -0.87 5.70
N PHE A 58 10.64 -2.16 5.74
CA PHE A 58 11.36 -3.15 6.54
C PHE A 58 12.64 -3.62 5.86
N LEU A 59 12.62 -3.91 4.56
CA LEU A 59 13.81 -4.46 3.90
C LEU A 59 14.68 -3.39 3.24
N GLY A 60 14.06 -2.48 2.50
CA GLY A 60 14.75 -1.42 1.78
C GLY A 60 15.31 -0.34 2.71
N MET A 61 14.44 0.28 3.52
CA MET A 61 14.88 1.37 4.40
C MET A 61 15.79 0.89 5.53
N MET A 62 15.54 -0.28 6.14
CA MET A 62 16.49 -0.82 7.13
C MET A 62 17.84 -1.16 6.49
N GLY A 63 17.86 -1.66 5.26
CA GLY A 63 19.10 -1.87 4.50
C GLY A 63 19.85 -0.56 4.24
N SER A 64 19.13 0.51 3.87
CA SER A 64 19.70 1.85 3.73
C SER A 64 20.23 2.38 5.08
N ALA A 65 19.49 2.19 6.17
CA ALA A 65 19.91 2.58 7.50
C ALA A 65 21.13 1.79 8.00
N TYR A 66 21.31 0.53 7.58
CA TYR A 66 22.52 -0.24 7.87
C TYR A 66 23.76 0.38 7.19
N LEU A 67 23.61 0.89 5.97
CA LEU A 67 24.72 1.50 5.21
C LEU A 67 24.99 2.96 5.61
N PHE A 68 23.94 3.75 5.86
CA PHE A 68 24.01 5.20 6.04
C PHE A 68 23.63 5.67 7.45
N GLY A 69 23.30 4.74 8.35
CA GLY A 69 22.91 5.04 9.73
C GLY A 69 21.64 5.88 9.82
N LEU A 70 21.61 6.78 10.82
CA LEU A 70 20.48 7.67 11.09
C LEU A 70 20.23 8.71 9.99
N ALA A 71 21.16 8.89 9.04
CA ALA A 71 20.94 9.81 7.91
C ALA A 71 19.72 9.40 7.08
N GLN A 72 19.41 8.10 6.98
CA GLN A 72 18.22 7.60 6.30
C GLN A 72 16.91 8.15 6.91
N ALA A 73 16.87 8.39 8.23
CA ALA A 73 15.69 8.90 8.91
C ALA A 73 15.31 10.33 8.48
N ASN A 74 16.22 11.06 7.83
CA ASN A 74 15.93 12.38 7.31
C ASN A 74 14.78 12.38 6.29
N LEU A 75 14.59 11.30 5.52
CA LEU A 75 13.47 11.15 4.59
C LEU A 75 12.13 11.20 5.33
N GLU A 76 12.01 10.47 6.44
CA GLU A 76 10.78 10.42 7.24
C GLU A 76 10.55 11.72 8.01
N ILE A 77 11.62 12.30 8.57
CA ILE A 77 11.53 13.58 9.30
C ILE A 77 11.04 14.70 8.37
N ASN A 78 11.55 14.76 7.14
CA ASN A 78 11.08 15.77 6.17
C ASN A 78 9.65 15.49 5.69
N ALA A 79 9.23 14.23 5.62
CA ALA A 79 7.85 13.88 5.24
C ALA A 79 6.82 14.45 6.22
N VAL A 80 7.17 14.62 7.51
CA VAL A 80 6.29 15.26 8.51
C VAL A 80 5.85 16.66 8.06
N GLN A 81 6.74 17.45 7.47
CA GLN A 81 6.40 18.79 6.98
C GLN A 81 5.36 18.72 5.85
N GLY A 82 5.53 17.77 4.94
CA GLY A 82 4.57 17.50 3.86
C GLY A 82 3.20 17.10 4.42
N ILE A 83 3.16 16.26 5.45
CA ILE A 83 1.91 15.85 6.11
C ILE A 83 1.23 17.05 6.79
N LEU A 84 1.98 17.93 7.44
CA LEU A 84 1.42 19.14 8.06
C LEU A 84 0.80 20.07 7.01
N ILE A 85 1.50 20.29 5.89
CA ILE A 85 0.96 21.07 4.76
C ILE A 85 -0.29 20.42 4.18
N ALA A 86 -0.26 19.10 3.94
CA ALA A 86 -1.43 18.36 3.46
C ALA A 86 -2.62 18.51 4.43
N THR A 87 -2.38 18.38 5.73
CA THR A 87 -3.41 18.42 6.77
C THR A 87 -4.02 19.80 6.94
N PHE A 88 -3.22 20.87 6.95
CA PHE A 88 -3.72 22.22 7.24
C PHE A 88 -4.15 23.00 6.00
N ILE A 89 -3.61 22.68 4.82
CA ILE A 89 -3.91 23.42 3.58
C ILE A 89 -4.83 22.62 2.68
N PHE A 90 -4.45 21.38 2.33
CA PHE A 90 -5.15 20.63 1.29
C PHE A 90 -6.43 19.95 1.80
N VAL A 91 -6.40 19.33 2.99
CA VAL A 91 -7.57 18.65 3.56
C VAL A 91 -8.77 19.59 3.71
N PRO A 92 -8.65 20.83 4.26
CA PRO A 92 -9.78 21.75 4.34
C PRO A 92 -10.36 22.12 2.97
N ILE A 93 -9.50 22.29 1.96
CA ILE A 93 -9.92 22.59 0.59
C ILE A 93 -10.69 21.41 -0.01
N PHE A 94 -10.17 20.19 0.12
CA PHE A 94 -10.83 19.00 -0.41
C PHE A 94 -12.18 18.74 0.25
N LEU A 95 -12.29 18.97 1.56
CA LEU A 95 -13.55 18.84 2.28
C LEU A 95 -14.57 19.92 1.87
N LYS A 96 -14.13 21.18 1.70
CA LYS A 96 -15.01 22.29 1.29
C LYS A 96 -15.57 22.10 -0.11
N GLU A 97 -14.72 21.73 -1.07
CA GLU A 97 -15.09 21.52 -2.47
C GLU A 97 -15.66 20.12 -2.73
N LYS A 98 -15.84 19.30 -1.66
CA LYS A 98 -16.34 17.91 -1.70
C LYS A 98 -15.58 17.00 -2.68
N ILE A 99 -14.30 17.26 -2.88
CA ILE A 99 -13.43 16.44 -3.72
C ILE A 99 -13.32 15.03 -3.14
N THR A 100 -13.46 14.02 -3.99
CA THR A 100 -13.27 12.61 -3.62
C THR A 100 -11.93 12.07 -4.12
N THR A 101 -11.44 12.53 -5.28
CA THR A 101 -10.15 12.04 -5.84
C THR A 101 -9.18 13.17 -6.19
N ILE A 102 -7.86 12.90 -6.13
CA ILE A 102 -6.84 13.88 -6.54
C ILE A 102 -6.99 14.24 -8.03
N THR A 103 -7.34 13.27 -8.87
CA THR A 103 -7.60 13.49 -10.30
C THR A 103 -8.76 14.47 -10.51
N GLU A 104 -9.83 14.38 -9.71
CA GLU A 104 -10.94 15.32 -9.73
C GLU A 104 -10.51 16.74 -9.31
N PHE A 105 -9.68 16.87 -8.27
CA PHE A 105 -9.10 18.16 -7.90
C PHE A 105 -8.30 18.79 -9.06
N ILE A 106 -7.46 17.99 -9.72
CA ILE A 106 -6.67 18.44 -10.88
C ILE A 106 -7.59 18.81 -12.03
N LYS A 107 -8.65 18.04 -12.27
CA LYS A 107 -9.65 18.32 -13.32
C LYS A 107 -10.30 19.69 -13.11
N LEU A 108 -10.71 20.01 -11.88
CA LEU A 108 -11.35 21.28 -11.55
C LEU A 108 -10.39 22.47 -11.66
N LYS A 109 -9.12 22.30 -11.27
CA LYS A 109 -8.15 23.40 -11.29
C LYS A 109 -7.44 23.62 -12.62
N LEU A 110 -7.13 22.54 -13.34
CA LEU A 110 -6.23 22.54 -14.50
C LEU A 110 -6.89 22.00 -15.78
N GLY A 111 -8.13 21.48 -15.69
CA GLY A 111 -8.89 20.99 -16.83
C GLY A 111 -8.71 19.49 -17.13
N GLU A 112 -9.56 18.97 -18.00
CA GLU A 112 -9.72 17.52 -18.22
C GLU A 112 -8.48 16.87 -18.84
N LYS A 113 -7.80 17.55 -19.77
CA LYS A 113 -6.62 17.00 -20.46
C LYS A 113 -5.48 16.72 -19.48
N ILE A 114 -5.23 17.64 -18.55
CA ILE A 114 -4.17 17.51 -17.54
C ILE A 114 -4.55 16.42 -16.53
N ALA A 115 -5.81 16.36 -16.11
CA ALA A 115 -6.28 15.31 -15.22
C ALA A 115 -6.16 13.91 -15.83
N LEU A 116 -6.49 13.76 -17.11
CA LEU A 116 -6.34 12.49 -17.82
C LEU A 116 -4.87 12.08 -17.92
N PHE A 117 -3.98 13.00 -18.29
CA PHE A 117 -2.54 12.74 -18.32
C PHE A 117 -2.00 12.33 -16.94
N TYR A 118 -2.39 13.04 -15.88
CA TYR A 118 -2.02 12.71 -14.51
C TYR A 118 -2.49 11.31 -14.12
N SER A 119 -3.77 10.99 -14.36
CA SER A 119 -4.35 9.69 -14.02
C SER A 119 -3.62 8.54 -14.72
N LEU A 120 -3.40 8.66 -16.04
CA LEU A 120 -2.68 7.66 -16.82
C LEU A 120 -1.24 7.49 -16.35
N SER A 121 -0.53 8.59 -16.10
CA SER A 121 0.85 8.56 -15.60
C SER A 121 0.92 7.89 -14.23
N ASN A 122 -0.03 8.22 -13.34
CA ASN A 122 -0.08 7.65 -12.01
C ASN A 122 -0.40 6.15 -12.05
N ILE A 123 -1.34 5.71 -12.89
CA ILE A 123 -1.65 4.28 -13.09
C ILE A 123 -0.42 3.54 -13.64
N ALA A 124 0.29 4.12 -14.60
CA ALA A 124 1.50 3.52 -15.16
C ALA A 124 2.61 3.38 -14.10
N LEU A 125 2.88 4.43 -13.32
CA LEU A 125 3.88 4.39 -12.24
C LEU A 125 3.50 3.43 -11.12
N PHE A 126 2.22 3.41 -10.71
CA PHE A 126 1.77 2.56 -9.62
C PHE A 126 1.81 1.08 -10.02
N SER A 127 1.37 0.76 -11.24
CA SER A 127 1.36 -0.62 -11.76
C SER A 127 2.77 -1.17 -11.98
N THR A 128 3.70 -0.36 -12.48
CA THR A 128 5.07 -0.82 -12.80
C THR A 128 6.00 -0.76 -11.60
N VAL A 129 6.09 0.39 -10.93
CA VAL A 129 7.09 0.62 -9.87
C VAL A 129 6.56 0.19 -8.52
N THR A 130 5.38 0.67 -8.14
CA THR A 130 4.90 0.51 -6.76
C THR A 130 4.46 -0.92 -6.49
N LEU A 131 3.58 -1.47 -7.32
CA LEU A 131 3.13 -2.87 -7.20
C LEU A 131 4.29 -3.85 -7.41
N GLY A 132 5.14 -3.61 -8.42
CA GLY A 132 6.32 -4.44 -8.66
C GLY A 132 7.26 -4.51 -7.45
N ALA A 133 7.60 -3.36 -6.85
CA ALA A 133 8.43 -3.31 -5.65
C ALA A 133 7.75 -3.97 -4.45
N ALA A 134 6.44 -3.74 -4.24
CA ALA A 134 5.70 -4.34 -3.14
C ALA A 134 5.68 -5.87 -3.22
N LEU A 135 5.40 -6.43 -4.40
CA LEU A 135 5.40 -7.87 -4.65
C LEU A 135 6.81 -8.46 -4.47
N PHE A 136 7.85 -7.78 -5.00
CA PHE A 136 9.23 -8.23 -4.84
C PHE A 136 9.66 -8.26 -3.38
N TRP A 137 9.44 -7.18 -2.62
CA TRP A 137 9.82 -7.13 -1.20
C TRP A 137 9.05 -8.15 -0.36
N GLY A 138 7.77 -8.38 -0.67
CA GLY A 138 6.97 -9.43 -0.03
C GLY A 138 7.52 -10.84 -0.30
N ALA A 139 7.80 -11.16 -1.57
CA ALA A 139 8.37 -12.45 -1.94
C ALA A 139 9.78 -12.66 -1.36
N TYR A 140 10.61 -11.62 -1.38
CA TYR A 140 11.96 -11.66 -0.82
C TYR A 140 11.94 -11.86 0.70
N ALA A 141 11.02 -11.21 1.41
CA ALA A 141 10.81 -11.41 2.85
C ALA A 141 10.42 -12.87 3.15
N ALA A 142 9.43 -13.39 2.42
CA ALA A 142 8.96 -14.76 2.61
C ALA A 142 10.06 -15.79 2.37
N GLU A 143 10.85 -15.62 1.31
CA GLU A 143 12.00 -16.48 1.01
C GLU A 143 13.10 -16.39 2.09
N MET A 144 13.36 -15.20 2.62
CA MET A 144 14.38 -15.00 3.66
C MET A 144 14.01 -15.71 4.97
N VAL A 145 12.72 -15.72 5.33
CA VAL A 145 12.25 -16.29 6.60
C VAL A 145 11.89 -17.77 6.46
N PHE A 146 11.27 -18.17 5.34
CA PHE A 146 10.70 -19.49 5.14
C PHE A 146 11.39 -20.31 4.04
N GLY A 147 12.62 -19.96 3.63
CA GLY A 147 13.30 -20.59 2.50
C GLY A 147 13.41 -22.12 2.60
N GLU A 148 13.63 -22.67 3.79
CA GLU A 148 13.64 -24.13 4.01
C GLU A 148 12.25 -24.74 3.79
N GLN A 149 11.20 -24.11 4.31
CA GLN A 149 9.82 -24.58 4.15
C GLN A 149 9.30 -24.34 2.74
N LEU A 150 9.85 -23.40 1.99
CA LEU A 150 9.50 -23.09 0.60
C LEU A 150 10.37 -23.86 -0.41
N SER A 151 11.36 -24.63 0.06
CA SER A 151 12.26 -25.41 -0.80
C SER A 151 11.53 -26.42 -1.69
N PHE A 152 10.31 -26.85 -1.33
CA PHE A 152 9.47 -27.72 -2.17
C PHE A 152 9.02 -27.05 -3.48
N LEU A 153 9.00 -25.71 -3.56
CA LEU A 153 8.61 -25.00 -4.78
C LEU A 153 9.68 -25.12 -5.87
N HIS A 154 10.95 -24.95 -5.50
CA HIS A 154 12.10 -25.08 -6.39
C HIS A 154 13.40 -25.07 -5.57
N GLU A 155 14.44 -25.77 -6.04
CA GLU A 155 15.75 -25.79 -5.37
C GLU A 155 16.44 -24.42 -5.41
N ASN A 156 16.41 -23.77 -6.58
CA ASN A 156 17.02 -22.47 -6.80
C ASN A 156 16.14 -21.31 -6.30
N ARG A 157 16.72 -20.48 -5.42
CA ARG A 157 16.13 -19.30 -4.78
C ARG A 157 15.51 -18.29 -5.75
N ILE A 158 16.13 -18.04 -6.90
CA ILE A 158 15.64 -17.03 -7.86
C ILE A 158 14.27 -17.45 -8.41
N TYR A 159 14.14 -18.73 -8.77
CA TYR A 159 12.88 -19.26 -9.26
C TYR A 159 11.81 -19.31 -8.16
N ARG A 160 12.16 -19.58 -6.90
CA ARG A 160 11.22 -19.47 -5.77
C ARG A 160 10.66 -18.05 -5.63
N ILE A 161 11.53 -17.04 -5.62
CA ILE A 161 11.09 -15.63 -5.54
C ILE A 161 10.19 -15.28 -6.73
N ALA A 162 10.53 -15.71 -7.95
CA ALA A 162 9.71 -15.47 -9.13
C ALA A 162 8.31 -16.12 -9.01
N ILE A 163 8.24 -17.38 -8.55
CA ILE A 163 6.97 -18.08 -8.31
C ILE A 163 6.14 -17.34 -7.24
N LEU A 164 6.76 -16.92 -6.14
CA LEU A 164 6.10 -16.17 -5.08
C LEU A 164 5.54 -14.83 -5.58
N ILE A 165 6.30 -14.10 -6.41
CA ILE A 165 5.81 -12.85 -7.04
C ILE A 165 4.57 -13.12 -7.88
N VAL A 166 4.56 -14.20 -8.68
CA VAL A 166 3.40 -14.56 -9.51
C VAL A 166 2.20 -14.94 -8.63
N ILE A 167 2.39 -15.74 -7.58
CA ILE A 167 1.32 -16.13 -6.64
C ILE A 167 0.74 -14.90 -5.95
N LEU A 168 1.60 -14.02 -5.41
CA LEU A 168 1.17 -12.77 -4.77
C LEU A 168 0.48 -11.84 -5.77
N GLY A 169 0.96 -11.79 -7.01
CA GLY A 169 0.36 -11.03 -8.11
C GLY A 169 -1.07 -11.49 -8.41
N PHE A 170 -1.29 -12.79 -8.54
CA PHE A 170 -2.64 -13.36 -8.71
C PHE A 170 -3.57 -13.06 -7.55
N PHE A 171 -3.07 -13.05 -6.31
CA PHE A 171 -3.88 -12.71 -5.15
C PHE A 171 -4.21 -11.20 -5.08
N SER A 172 -3.37 -10.36 -5.67
CA SER A 172 -3.55 -8.90 -5.68
C SER A 172 -4.44 -8.36 -6.82
N ALA A 173 -4.75 -9.20 -7.83
CA ALA A 173 -5.57 -8.86 -8.99
C ALA A 173 -7.05 -9.20 -8.75
#